data_AF-A0A971HHU4-F1
#
_entry.id   AF-A0A971HHU4-F1
#
_cell.length_a   1.000
_cell.length_b   1.000
_cell.length_c   1.000
_cell.angle_alpha   90.00
_cell.angle_beta   90.00
_cell.angle_gamma   90.00
#
_symmetry.space_group_name_H-M   'P 1'
#
loop_
_entity.id
_entity.type
_entity.pdbx_description
1 polymer ?
#
loop_
_entity_poly.entity_id
_entity_poly.type
_entity_poly.pdbx_seq_one_letter_code
_entity_poly.pdbx_strand_id
1 'polypeptide(L)'
;MKRLNNKAFSLVELLVAFTTITVLSFAIFRTVISIQRRQLINIAYNDYVVFQSSVNNLVQNDFTNKVIEAVEYCGKNCYKIKYIGEIEKTLSINTNDSTLSYGNVSNAVKLKLPKTFTFYRDIEQKDENFTDVEEDRHDSLILFRIPIKSTIVDKDLDIIYIYQFDSRKNPVRPNI
;
A
#
# COMPACT_ATOMS: atom_id res chain seq x y z
N MET A 1 41.97 41.99 -49.76
CA MET A 1 40.89 42.55 -48.91
C MET A 1 39.75 41.53 -48.85
N LYS A 2 39.61 40.79 -47.75
CA LYS A 2 38.61 39.72 -47.61
C LYS A 2 37.24 40.38 -47.34
N ARG A 3 36.30 40.32 -48.28
CA ARG A 3 34.91 40.73 -48.04
C ARG A 3 34.29 39.76 -47.05
N LEU A 4 34.00 40.24 -45.84
CA LEU A 4 33.10 39.55 -44.91
C LEU A 4 31.70 39.54 -45.54
N ASN A 5 31.23 38.36 -45.90
CA ASN A 5 29.89 38.15 -46.44
C ASN A 5 28.87 38.21 -45.29
N ASN A 6 28.52 39.43 -44.87
CA ASN A 6 27.48 39.64 -43.86
C ASN A 6 26.10 39.50 -44.52
N LYS A 7 25.66 38.25 -44.73
CA LYS A 7 24.24 38.00 -44.99
C LYS A 7 23.48 38.30 -43.69
N ALA A 8 22.85 39.47 -43.63
CA ALA A 8 21.94 39.80 -42.54
C ALA A 8 20.75 38.82 -42.58
N PHE A 9 20.37 38.30 -41.41
CA PHE A 9 19.25 37.36 -41.25
C PHE A 9 17.94 38.01 -41.71
N SER A 10 17.11 37.30 -42.49
CA SER A 10 15.82 37.86 -42.89
C SER A 10 14.84 37.82 -41.71
N LEU A 11 13.91 38.77 -41.66
CA LEU A 11 12.91 38.88 -40.59
C LEU A 11 12.03 37.60 -40.51
N VAL A 12 11.79 36.96 -41.66
CA VAL A 12 11.06 35.69 -41.76
C VAL A 12 11.87 34.55 -41.13
N GLU A 13 13.18 34.48 -41.43
CA GLU A 13 14.06 33.46 -40.84
C GLU A 13 14.16 33.63 -39.33
N LEU A 14 14.21 34.87 -38.83
CA LEU A 14 14.22 35.18 -37.40
C LEU A 14 12.93 34.73 -36.71
N LEU A 15 11.78 34.98 -37.34
CA LEU A 15 10.47 34.61 -36.81
C LEU A 15 10.28 33.08 -36.78
N VAL A 16 10.72 32.38 -37.83
CA VAL A 16 10.70 30.92 -37.87
C VAL A 16 11.66 30.33 -36.82
N ALA A 17 12.86 30.88 -36.66
CA ALA A 17 13.81 30.43 -35.64
C ALA A 17 13.24 30.63 -34.23
N PHE A 18 12.67 31.80 -33.93
CA PHE A 18 12.11 32.12 -32.62
C PHE A 18 10.91 31.24 -32.25
N THR A 19 9.98 31.05 -33.20
CA THR A 19 8.82 30.16 -33.00
C THR A 19 9.26 28.71 -32.78
N THR A 20 10.23 28.22 -33.56
CA THR A 20 10.76 26.85 -33.42
C THR A 20 11.43 26.64 -32.07
N ILE A 21 12.26 27.60 -31.63
CA ILE A 21 12.91 27.53 -30.32
C ILE A 21 11.87 27.53 -29.20
N THR A 22 10.85 28.39 -29.30
CA THR A 22 9.80 28.48 -28.27
C THR A 22 9.01 27.18 -28.15
N VAL A 23 8.60 26.58 -29.28
CA VAL A 23 7.90 25.29 -29.30
C VAL A 23 8.78 24.18 -28.72
N LEU A 24 10.06 24.15 -29.10
CA LEU A 24 11.02 23.17 -28.58
C LEU A 24 11.22 23.32 -27.06
N SER A 25 11.39 24.55 -26.56
CA SER A 25 11.51 24.84 -25.13
C SER A 25 10.26 24.39 -24.37
N PHE A 26 9.06 24.61 -24.92
CA PHE A 26 7.82 24.18 -24.29
C PHE A 26 7.70 22.65 -24.24
N ALA A 27 8.12 21.95 -25.30
CA ALA A 27 8.14 20.50 -25.35
C ALA A 27 9.12 19.90 -24.32
N ILE A 28 10.32 20.47 -24.21
CA ILE A 28 11.31 20.05 -23.22
C ILE A 28 10.78 20.29 -21.80
N PHE A 29 10.18 21.45 -21.53
CA PHE A 29 9.65 21.78 -20.21
C PHE A 29 8.55 20.81 -19.77
N ARG A 30 7.61 20.48 -20.66
CA ARG A 30 6.59 19.46 -20.41
C ARG A 30 7.20 18.10 -20.10
N THR A 31 8.25 17.72 -20.84
CA THR A 31 8.95 16.46 -20.65
C THR A 31 9.61 16.40 -19.28
N VAL A 32 10.31 17.47 -18.87
CA VAL A 32 10.95 17.56 -17.55
C VAL A 32 9.93 17.43 -16.41
N ILE A 33 8.80 18.15 -16.49
CA ILE A 33 7.73 18.03 -15.49
C ILE A 33 7.18 16.61 -15.43
N SER A 34 6.95 15.98 -16.59
CA SER A 34 6.45 14.60 -16.65
C SER A 34 7.41 13.61 -15.97
N ILE A 35 8.71 13.74 -16.22
CA ILE A 35 9.74 12.90 -15.61
C ILE A 35 9.78 13.12 -14.09
N GLN A 36 9.78 14.36 -13.63
CA GLN A 36 9.77 14.68 -12.19
C GLN A 36 8.54 14.08 -11.49
N ARG A 37 7.36 14.20 -12.10
CA ARG A 37 6.14 13.60 -11.54
C ARG A 37 6.24 12.08 -11.44
N ARG A 38 6.77 11.41 -12.47
CA ARG A 38 7.00 9.96 -12.44
C ARG A 38 7.99 9.55 -11.35
N GLN A 39 9.06 10.32 -11.15
CA GLN A 39 10.02 10.06 -10.08
C GLN A 39 9.36 10.16 -8.69
N LEU A 40 8.54 11.18 -8.44
CA LEU A 40 7.82 11.32 -7.17
C LEU A 40 6.86 10.15 -6.91
N ILE A 41 6.14 9.71 -7.94
CA ILE A 41 5.25 8.53 -7.86
C ILE A 41 6.05 7.28 -7.51
N ASN A 42 7.19 7.05 -8.18
CA ASN A 42 8.03 5.88 -7.93
C ASN A 42 8.66 5.89 -6.54
N ILE A 43 9.13 7.04 -6.06
CA ILE A 43 9.68 7.17 -4.71
C ILE A 43 8.61 6.83 -3.67
N ALA A 44 7.42 7.42 -3.79
CA ALA A 44 6.32 7.13 -2.88
C ALA A 44 5.88 5.67 -2.93
N TYR A 45 5.82 5.07 -4.12
CA TYR A 45 5.50 3.65 -4.25
C TYR A 45 6.57 2.76 -3.60
N ASN A 46 7.85 3.07 -3.76
CA ASN A 46 8.93 2.33 -3.10
C ASN A 46 8.85 2.45 -1.58
N ASP A 47 8.58 3.65 -1.04
CA ASP A 47 8.38 3.83 0.40
C ASP A 47 7.20 2.99 0.91
N TYR A 48 6.11 2.91 0.12
CA TYR A 48 4.98 2.04 0.43
C TYR A 48 5.37 0.55 0.40
N VAL A 49 6.14 0.10 -0.59
CA VAL A 49 6.62 -1.29 -0.66
C VAL A 49 7.48 -1.65 0.55
N VAL A 50 8.34 -0.74 1.01
CA VAL A 50 9.13 -0.94 2.24
C VAL A 50 8.24 -1.03 3.48
N PHE A 51 7.23 -0.17 3.58
CA PHE A 51 6.22 -0.25 4.64
C PHE A 51 5.48 -1.59 4.60
N GLN A 52 4.94 -1.97 3.44
CA GLN A 52 4.20 -3.22 3.23
C GLN A 52 5.07 -4.43 3.57
N SER A 53 6.34 -4.46 3.14
CA SER A 53 7.27 -5.52 3.49
C SER A 53 7.48 -5.62 5.00
N SER A 54 7.58 -4.48 5.70
CA SER A 54 7.72 -4.44 7.15
C SER A 54 6.48 -4.98 7.86
N VAL A 55 5.27 -4.60 7.40
CA VAL A 55 4.01 -5.13 7.95
C VAL A 55 3.90 -6.63 7.67
N ASN A 56 4.21 -7.07 6.44
CA ASN A 56 4.17 -8.48 6.05
C ASN A 56 5.11 -9.32 6.91
N ASN A 57 6.34 -8.88 7.16
CA ASN A 57 7.28 -9.62 8.00
C ASN A 57 6.74 -9.82 9.43
N LEU A 58 5.90 -8.91 9.92
CA LEU A 58 5.28 -9.03 11.24
C LEU A 58 4.01 -9.91 11.22
N VAL A 59 3.06 -9.58 10.34
CA VAL A 59 1.72 -10.19 10.34
C VAL A 59 1.70 -11.52 9.56
N GLN A 60 2.26 -11.53 8.34
CA GLN A 60 2.25 -12.73 7.50
C GLN A 60 3.00 -13.89 8.15
N ASN A 61 4.09 -13.59 8.88
CA ASN A 61 4.86 -14.61 9.56
C ASN A 61 4.03 -15.34 10.62
N ASP A 62 3.19 -14.62 11.38
CA ASP A 62 2.29 -15.25 12.34
C ASP A 62 1.14 -15.98 11.63
N PHE A 63 0.52 -15.37 10.62
CA PHE A 63 -0.58 -15.98 9.87
C PHE A 63 -0.18 -17.26 9.12
N THR A 64 1.10 -17.38 8.73
CA THR A 64 1.61 -18.55 8.02
C THR A 64 2.05 -19.67 8.97
N ASN A 65 2.63 -19.31 10.12
CA ASN A 65 3.29 -20.27 11.00
C ASN A 65 2.49 -20.62 12.27
N LYS A 66 1.39 -19.92 12.54
CA LYS A 66 0.59 -20.09 13.77
C LYS A 66 -0.85 -20.38 13.45
N VAL A 67 -1.46 -21.17 14.31
CA VAL A 67 -2.88 -21.51 14.21
C VAL A 67 -3.68 -20.45 14.97
N ILE A 68 -4.56 -19.75 14.27
CA ILE A 68 -5.50 -18.80 14.88
C ILE A 68 -6.56 -19.60 15.65
N GLU A 69 -6.79 -19.23 16.90
CA GLU A 69 -7.82 -19.81 17.78
C GLU A 69 -9.07 -18.92 17.80
N ALA A 70 -8.88 -17.60 17.88
CA ALA A 70 -9.98 -16.64 17.94
C ALA A 70 -9.58 -15.29 17.35
N VAL A 71 -10.57 -14.59 16.80
CA VAL A 71 -10.47 -13.20 16.36
C VAL A 71 -11.58 -12.41 17.06
N GLU A 72 -11.21 -11.29 17.68
CA GLU A 72 -12.13 -10.44 18.44
C GLU A 72 -11.94 -8.98 18.04
N TYR A 73 -13.05 -8.28 17.80
CA TYR A 73 -13.02 -6.85 17.56
C TYR A 73 -12.82 -6.08 18.89
N CYS A 74 -11.75 -5.31 19.00
CA CYS A 74 -11.37 -4.60 20.24
C CYS A 74 -11.66 -3.09 20.23
N GLY A 75 -12.58 -2.64 19.38
CA GLY A 75 -12.94 -1.24 19.22
C GLY A 75 -12.40 -0.63 17.94
N LYS A 76 -12.42 0.71 17.85
CA LYS A 76 -12.20 1.43 16.58
C LYS A 76 -10.91 0.98 15.90
N ASN A 77 -11.05 0.30 14.77
CA ASN A 77 -9.94 -0.20 13.96
C ASN A 77 -8.97 -1.12 14.70
N CYS A 78 -9.50 -2.02 15.51
CA CYS A 78 -8.74 -2.88 16.38
C CYS A 78 -9.27 -4.31 16.29
N TYR A 79 -8.39 -5.26 16.01
CA TYR A 79 -8.66 -6.69 16.08
C TYR A 79 -7.62 -7.39 16.95
N LYS A 80 -8.09 -8.14 17.93
CA LYS A 80 -7.32 -9.08 18.72
C LYS A 80 -7.32 -10.43 18.03
N ILE A 81 -6.15 -11.03 17.93
CA ILE A 81 -5.91 -12.31 17.29
C ILE A 81 -5.24 -13.20 18.32
N LYS A 82 -5.96 -14.23 18.75
CA LYS A 82 -5.46 -15.24 19.67
C LYS A 82 -4.95 -16.43 18.86
N TYR A 83 -3.72 -16.85 19.14
CA TYR A 83 -3.11 -18.04 18.52
C TYR A 83 -3.01 -19.16 19.56
N ILE A 84 -3.10 -20.41 19.11
CA ILE A 84 -3.04 -21.58 20.00
C ILE A 84 -1.71 -21.58 20.77
N GLY A 85 -1.80 -21.55 22.11
CA GLY A 85 -0.63 -21.63 22.99
C GLY A 85 0.20 -20.35 23.09
N GLU A 86 -0.25 -19.24 22.50
CA GLU A 86 0.45 -17.95 22.55
C GLU A 86 -0.39 -16.83 23.18
N ILE A 87 0.28 -15.72 23.48
CA ILE A 87 -0.36 -14.49 23.93
C ILE A 87 -1.07 -13.82 22.74
N GLU A 88 -2.23 -13.25 23.02
CA GLU A 88 -3.01 -12.45 22.07
C GLU A 88 -2.18 -11.31 21.46
N LYS A 89 -2.32 -11.14 20.15
CA LYS A 89 -1.74 -10.02 19.40
C LYS A 89 -2.83 -9.11 18.89
N THR A 90 -2.61 -7.82 18.97
CA THR A 90 -3.54 -6.79 18.48
C THR A 90 -3.03 -6.25 17.15
N LEU A 91 -3.88 -6.32 16.11
CA LEU A 91 -3.75 -5.58 14.87
C LEU A 91 -4.63 -4.34 14.96
N SER A 92 -4.05 -3.15 14.84
CA SER A 92 -4.83 -1.92 14.82
C SER A 92 -4.30 -0.86 13.87
N ILE A 93 -5.19 0.01 13.38
CA ILE A 93 -4.80 1.21 12.64
C ILE A 93 -5.33 2.47 13.32
N ASN A 94 -4.51 3.52 13.31
CA ASN A 94 -4.91 4.86 13.70
C ASN A 94 -4.87 5.74 12.44
N THR A 95 -6.05 6.14 11.99
CA THR A 95 -6.26 6.96 10.79
C THR A 95 -5.75 8.39 10.97
N ASN A 96 -5.81 8.95 12.18
CA ASN A 96 -5.34 10.30 12.49
C ASN A 96 -3.81 10.37 12.43
N ASP A 97 -3.13 9.40 13.03
CA ASP A 97 -1.67 9.36 13.10
C ASP A 97 -1.03 8.62 11.90
N SER A 98 -1.86 8.02 11.04
CA SER A 98 -1.45 7.16 9.92
C SER A 98 -0.47 6.06 10.37
N THR A 99 -0.81 5.38 11.46
CA THR A 99 0.02 4.30 12.04
C THR A 99 -0.73 2.97 12.07
N LEU A 100 -0.01 1.90 11.73
CA LEU A 100 -0.41 0.52 11.95
C LEU A 100 0.33 0.00 13.17
N SER A 101 -0.36 -0.66 14.07
CA SER A 101 0.24 -1.33 15.22
C SER A 101 -0.02 -2.83 15.14
N TYR A 102 1.01 -3.63 15.41
CA TYR A 102 0.88 -5.08 15.51
C TYR A 102 1.70 -5.66 16.66
N GLY A 103 1.08 -6.50 17.49
CA GLY A 103 1.74 -7.24 18.56
C GLY A 103 0.95 -7.24 19.86
N ASN A 104 1.55 -7.77 20.93
CA ASN A 104 0.97 -7.71 22.27
C ASN A 104 0.90 -6.24 22.74
N VAL A 105 -0.11 -5.88 23.54
CA VAL A 105 -0.32 -4.56 24.14
C VAL A 105 0.97 -3.95 24.71
N SER A 106 1.82 -4.77 25.33
CA SER A 106 3.09 -4.33 25.94
C SER A 106 4.22 -4.06 24.94
N ASN A 107 4.23 -4.74 23.79
CA ASN A 107 5.35 -4.76 22.82
C ASN A 107 4.87 -4.57 21.36
N ALA A 108 3.79 -3.82 21.17
CA ALA A 108 3.23 -3.60 19.84
C ALA A 108 4.19 -2.75 18.99
N VAL A 109 4.60 -3.29 17.85
CA VAL A 109 5.39 -2.56 16.86
C VAL A 109 4.48 -1.58 16.14
N LYS A 110 4.87 -0.31 16.11
CA LYS A 110 4.14 0.75 15.41
C LYS A 110 4.87 1.13 14.14
N LEU A 111 4.20 0.97 13.00
CA LEU A 111 4.69 1.32 11.69
C LEU A 111 3.91 2.53 11.17
N LYS A 112 4.61 3.56 10.75
CA LYS A 112 4.00 4.77 10.20
C LYS A 112 3.91 4.66 8.69
N LEU A 113 2.75 5.01 8.12
CA LEU A 113 2.64 5.10 6.66
C LEU A 113 3.52 6.23 6.11
N PRO A 114 4.02 6.08 4.88
CA PRO A 114 4.65 7.20 4.19
C PRO A 114 3.65 8.34 3.99
N LYS A 115 4.15 9.59 3.98
CA LYS A 115 3.33 10.82 4.04
C LYS A 115 2.29 10.96 2.92
N THR A 116 2.52 10.33 1.78
CA THR A 116 1.65 10.39 0.59
C THR A 116 0.52 9.37 0.63
N PHE A 117 0.40 8.59 1.71
CA PHE A 117 -0.60 7.55 1.89
C PHE A 117 -1.46 7.79 3.12
N THR A 118 -2.69 7.29 3.07
CA THR A 118 -3.65 7.37 4.17
C THR A 118 -4.47 6.10 4.24
N PHE A 119 -4.89 5.73 5.44
CA PHE A 119 -5.98 4.78 5.64
C PHE A 119 -7.29 5.47 5.30
N TYR A 120 -8.01 4.97 4.29
CA TYR A 120 -9.22 5.64 3.82
C TYR A 120 -10.51 5.08 4.42
N ARG A 121 -10.44 3.92 5.07
CA ARG A 121 -11.52 3.23 5.76
C ARG A 121 -10.96 2.43 6.92
N ASP A 122 -11.89 1.82 7.65
CA ASP A 122 -11.58 0.91 8.74
C ASP A 122 -11.07 -0.45 8.23
N ILE A 123 -10.34 -1.20 9.07
CA ILE A 123 -9.92 -2.57 8.70
C ILE A 123 -11.17 -3.42 8.48
N GLU A 124 -11.27 -4.01 7.29
CA GLU A 124 -12.33 -4.95 6.93
C GLU A 124 -11.88 -6.37 7.29
N GLN A 125 -12.64 -7.04 8.15
CA GLN A 125 -12.46 -8.45 8.47
C GLN A 125 -13.67 -9.24 7.97
N LYS A 126 -13.43 -10.36 7.29
CA LYS A 126 -14.45 -11.25 6.74
C LYS A 126 -14.11 -12.70 7.05
N ASP A 127 -15.15 -13.47 7.31
CA ASP A 127 -15.08 -14.93 7.45
C ASP A 127 -15.96 -15.55 6.39
N GLU A 128 -15.43 -16.55 5.69
CA GLU A 128 -16.18 -17.33 4.71
C GLU A 128 -16.02 -18.82 5.01
N ASN A 129 -17.15 -19.54 4.99
CA ASN A 129 -17.19 -20.99 5.08
C ASN A 129 -17.68 -21.53 3.74
N PHE A 130 -16.97 -22.52 3.23
CA PHE A 130 -17.28 -23.22 2.00
C PHE A 130 -18.06 -24.49 2.34
N THR A 131 -19.14 -24.72 1.60
CA THR A 131 -19.91 -25.96 1.67
C THR A 131 -19.37 -26.96 0.64
N ASP A 132 -19.62 -28.25 0.87
CA ASP A 132 -19.23 -29.34 -0.04
C ASP A 132 -17.71 -29.48 -0.29
N VAL A 133 -16.90 -29.25 0.75
CA VAL A 133 -15.44 -29.42 0.71
C VAL A 133 -15.02 -30.77 1.32
N GLU A 134 -14.14 -31.50 0.63
CA GLU A 134 -13.55 -32.78 1.09
C GLU A 134 -13.00 -32.69 2.54
N GLU A 135 -13.08 -33.78 3.31
CA GLU A 135 -12.73 -33.84 4.76
C GLU A 135 -11.26 -33.48 5.09
N ASP A 136 -10.38 -33.55 4.11
CA ASP A 136 -8.95 -33.28 4.23
C ASP A 136 -8.54 -31.88 3.76
N ARG A 137 -9.47 -31.08 3.23
CA ARG A 137 -9.21 -29.72 2.74
C ARG A 137 -9.70 -28.64 3.71
N HIS A 138 -9.11 -27.45 3.59
CA HIS A 138 -9.60 -26.25 4.28
C HIS A 138 -10.95 -25.85 3.72
N ASP A 139 -11.95 -25.75 4.61
CA ASP A 139 -13.33 -25.38 4.31
C ASP A 139 -13.66 -23.95 4.75
N SER A 140 -12.70 -23.21 5.32
CA SER A 140 -12.92 -21.86 5.81
C SER A 140 -11.76 -20.91 5.54
N LEU A 141 -12.06 -19.62 5.45
CA LEU A 141 -11.08 -18.55 5.43
C LEU A 141 -11.46 -17.38 6.34
N ILE A 142 -10.43 -16.71 6.85
CA ILE A 142 -10.49 -15.37 7.43
C ILE A 142 -9.70 -14.43 6.52
N LEU A 143 -10.29 -13.31 6.16
CA LEU A 143 -9.66 -12.24 5.39
C LEU A 143 -9.58 -10.97 6.23
N PHE A 144 -8.40 -10.38 6.30
CA PHE A 144 -8.19 -9.02 6.80
C PHE A 144 -7.73 -8.13 5.64
N ARG A 145 -8.44 -7.03 5.42
CA ARG A 145 -8.09 -6.02 4.44
C ARG A 145 -7.85 -4.69 5.13
N ILE A 146 -6.64 -4.17 4.95
CA ILE A 146 -6.20 -2.88 5.46
C ILE A 146 -6.26 -1.89 4.29
N PRO A 147 -7.28 -1.00 4.27
CA PRO A 147 -7.53 -0.13 3.12
C PRO A 147 -6.54 1.05 3.09
N ILE A 148 -5.70 1.12 2.06
CA ILE A 148 -4.67 2.17 1.89
C ILE A 148 -4.79 2.80 0.51
N LYS A 149 -4.83 4.13 0.49
CA LYS A 149 -4.81 4.92 -0.75
C LYS A 149 -3.67 5.91 -0.76
N SER A 150 -3.22 6.28 -1.96
CA SER A 150 -2.25 7.35 -2.16
C SER A 150 -2.93 8.62 -2.66
N THR A 151 -2.33 9.78 -2.36
CA THR A 151 -2.69 11.05 -2.99
C THR A 151 -2.03 11.25 -4.35
N ILE A 152 -1.00 10.47 -4.69
CA ILE A 152 -0.21 10.65 -5.91
C ILE A 152 -0.05 9.37 -6.75
N VAL A 153 -0.20 8.18 -6.15
CA VAL A 153 -0.24 6.91 -6.87
C VAL A 153 -1.70 6.59 -7.21
N ASP A 154 -2.00 6.46 -8.49
CA ASP A 154 -3.37 6.28 -9.01
C ASP A 154 -3.83 4.80 -8.95
N LYS A 155 -3.70 4.19 -7.77
CA LYS A 155 -4.13 2.81 -7.48
C LYS A 155 -4.46 2.65 -5.99
N ASP A 156 -5.45 1.83 -5.71
CA ASP A 156 -5.68 1.31 -4.36
C ASP A 156 -4.58 0.30 -4.03
N LEU A 157 -4.02 0.43 -2.83
CA LEU A 157 -2.85 -0.32 -2.38
C LEU A 157 -3.16 -0.99 -1.06
N ASP A 158 -4.34 -1.61 -0.98
CA ASP A 158 -4.78 -2.33 0.20
C ASP A 158 -3.82 -3.48 0.52
N ILE A 159 -3.58 -3.70 1.81
CA ILE A 159 -2.86 -4.88 2.28
C ILE A 159 -3.89 -5.94 2.66
N ILE A 160 -3.79 -7.13 2.07
CA ILE A 160 -4.74 -8.22 2.26
C ILE A 160 -4.00 -9.41 2.88
N TYR A 161 -4.52 -9.89 4.01
CA TYR A 161 -4.10 -11.13 4.66
C TYR A 161 -5.22 -12.15 4.57
N ILE A 162 -4.89 -13.36 4.13
CA ILE A 162 -5.82 -14.48 4.02
C ILE A 162 -5.27 -15.62 4.88
N TYR A 163 -6.08 -16.11 5.79
CA TYR A 163 -5.81 -17.29 6.59
C TYR A 163 -6.84 -18.36 6.26
N GLN A 164 -6.38 -19.53 5.80
CA GLN A 164 -7.25 -20.66 5.46
C GLN A 164 -7.12 -21.73 6.53
N PHE A 165 -8.24 -22.32 6.93
CA PHE A 165 -8.28 -23.34 7.97
C PHE A 165 -9.41 -24.35 7.73
N ASP A 166 -9.32 -25.48 8.45
CA ASP A 166 -10.37 -26.48 8.50
C ASP A 166 -11.20 -26.27 9.78
N SER A 167 -12.39 -25.68 9.64
CA SER A 167 -13.29 -25.35 10.74
C SER A 167 -13.76 -26.57 11.53
N ARG A 168 -13.74 -27.74 10.90
CA ARG A 168 -14.11 -29.02 11.54
C ARG A 168 -13.06 -29.49 12.54
N LYS A 169 -11.78 -29.14 12.30
CA LYS A 169 -10.65 -29.51 13.16
C LYS A 169 -10.29 -28.39 14.14
N ASN A 170 -10.21 -27.15 13.66
CA ASN A 170 -9.82 -25.97 14.42
C ASN A 170 -10.77 -24.80 14.12
N PRO A 171 -11.98 -24.80 14.71
CA PRO A 171 -12.92 -23.71 14.50
C PRO A 171 -12.36 -22.42 15.12
N VAL A 172 -12.13 -21.41 14.29
CA VAL A 172 -11.81 -20.07 14.78
C VAL A 172 -13.08 -19.46 15.36
N ARG A 173 -13.05 -19.16 16.66
CA ARG A 173 -14.23 -18.64 17.34
C ARG A 173 -14.26 -17.11 17.25
N PRO A 174 -15.41 -16.50 16.93
CA PRO A 174 -15.66 -15.13 17.34
C PRO A 174 -15.71 -15.14 18.88
N ASN A 175 -14.81 -14.40 19.52
CA ASN A 175 -14.89 -14.23 20.97
C ASN A 175 -16.01 -13.22 21.23
N ILE A 176 -17.18 -13.70 21.70
CA ILE A 176 -18.36 -12.89 22.02
C ILE A 176 -18.19 -12.27 23.42
#